data_AF-E3LHN6-F1
#
_entry.id   AF-E3LHN6-F1
#
_cell.length_a   1.000
_cell.length_b   1.000
_cell.length_c   1.000
_cell.angle_alpha   90.00
_cell.angle_beta   90.00
_cell.angle_gamma   90.00
#
_symmetry.space_group_name_H-M   'P 1'
#
loop_
_entity.id
_entity.type
_entity.pdbx_description
1 polymer ?
#
loop_
_entity_poly.entity_id
_entity_poly.type
_entity_poly.pdbx_seq_one_letter_code
_entity_poly.pdbx_strand_id
1 'polypeptide(L)'
;MRRSKRVAGIPAEEPPTPSVGAKPPTIPRAPRNFEAEKVKKELTKCKKQLASEKRKYSRLQKKHNDEIGLLALNKAVLDNHMRLLTMAHNEEIGFMRREREREAIKVRDLQAQVRILAEENDQNAIVQKERKTNEKLQKQVRDLRRQVLAVEQGRNEEPLPWRLCQICQDEFGQEGDRTPRVLHCGHTICLGCIKTIARYDYLACPFDRIIIHLDEIPIEEVFPKNYLVYDM
;
A
#
# COMPACT_ATOMS: atom_id res chain seq x y z
N MET A 1 -63.00 -30.15 -24.87
CA MET A 1 -64.03 -29.90 -25.89
C MET A 1 -63.45 -30.09 -27.28
N ARG A 2 -63.91 -31.08 -28.05
CA ARG A 2 -64.08 -31.07 -29.53
C ARG A 2 -64.67 -32.43 -29.94
N ARG A 3 -66.00 -32.42 -30.09
CA ARG A 3 -66.86 -33.49 -30.65
C ARG A 3 -66.97 -33.28 -32.16
N SER A 4 -67.00 -34.35 -32.94
CA SER A 4 -67.69 -34.45 -34.24
C SER A 4 -67.46 -35.84 -34.84
N LYS A 5 -68.39 -36.55 -35.47
CA LYS A 5 -69.85 -36.43 -35.63
C LYS A 5 -70.30 -37.83 -36.13
N ARG A 6 -71.35 -38.39 -35.53
CA ARG A 6 -72.07 -39.55 -36.07
C ARG A 6 -73.00 -39.06 -37.18
N VAL A 7 -73.19 -39.87 -38.22
CA VAL A 7 -74.35 -39.78 -39.12
C VAL A 7 -75.11 -41.10 -38.97
N ALA A 8 -76.43 -40.99 -38.79
CA ALA A 8 -77.37 -42.07 -38.56
C ALA A 8 -78.58 -41.93 -39.49
N GLY A 9 -79.15 -43.07 -39.93
CA GLY A 9 -80.50 -43.25 -40.49
C GLY A 9 -80.62 -42.87 -41.98
N ILE A 10 -81.40 -43.55 -42.82
CA ILE A 10 -82.80 -44.00 -42.65
C ILE A 10 -83.09 -45.26 -43.55
N PRO A 11 -84.14 -46.07 -43.26
CA PRO A 11 -84.28 -47.49 -43.62
C PRO A 11 -85.42 -47.83 -44.62
N ALA A 12 -85.69 -49.14 -44.76
CA ALA A 12 -86.81 -49.88 -45.40
C ALA A 12 -86.62 -50.19 -46.91
N GLU A 13 -86.88 -51.38 -47.46
CA GLU A 13 -87.95 -52.38 -47.21
C GLU A 13 -87.49 -53.84 -47.52
N GLU A 14 -88.06 -54.82 -46.81
CA GLU A 14 -88.23 -56.23 -47.26
C GLU A 14 -89.64 -56.35 -47.89
N PRO A 15 -90.00 -57.28 -48.83
CA PRO A 15 -89.77 -58.75 -48.84
C PRO A 15 -89.63 -59.33 -50.29
N PRO A 16 -89.77 -60.65 -50.64
CA PRO A 16 -90.02 -61.86 -49.84
C PRO A 16 -89.00 -63.00 -50.04
N THR A 17 -88.99 -63.90 -49.05
CA THR A 17 -88.39 -65.23 -49.12
C THR A 17 -89.24 -66.18 -49.97
N PRO A 18 -88.61 -67.11 -50.70
CA PRO A 18 -89.17 -68.45 -50.83
C PRO A 18 -88.25 -69.46 -50.14
N SER A 19 -88.81 -70.11 -49.14
CA SER A 19 -88.32 -71.34 -48.55
C SER A 19 -88.36 -72.47 -49.57
N VAL A 20 -87.21 -73.05 -49.91
CA VAL A 20 -87.14 -74.44 -50.38
C VAL A 20 -85.91 -75.09 -49.73
N GLY A 21 -86.15 -76.10 -48.92
CA GLY A 21 -85.11 -76.84 -48.22
C GLY A 21 -84.19 -77.59 -49.18
N ALA A 22 -82.89 -77.41 -49.00
CA ALA A 22 -81.87 -78.32 -49.50
C ALA A 22 -80.91 -78.64 -48.35
N LYS A 23 -80.83 -79.93 -47.99
CA LYS A 23 -79.84 -80.45 -47.03
C LYS A 23 -78.41 -80.16 -47.53
N PRO A 24 -77.45 -79.93 -46.62
CA PRO A 24 -76.19 -79.27 -46.93
C PRO A 24 -75.27 -80.15 -47.80
N PRO A 25 -74.44 -79.56 -48.68
CA PRO A 25 -73.33 -80.30 -49.25
C PRO A 25 -72.29 -80.51 -48.16
N THR A 26 -72.15 -81.77 -47.75
CA THR A 26 -71.06 -82.27 -46.91
C THR A 26 -69.75 -82.09 -47.69
N ILE A 27 -69.10 -80.94 -47.50
CA ILE A 27 -67.73 -80.71 -47.99
C ILE A 27 -66.83 -81.75 -47.28
N PRO A 28 -66.00 -82.51 -48.01
CA PRO A 28 -65.07 -83.44 -47.39
C PRO A 28 -64.20 -82.69 -46.40
N ARG A 29 -64.23 -83.13 -45.14
CA ARG A 29 -63.35 -82.61 -44.09
C ARG A 29 -61.92 -82.80 -44.60
N ALA A 30 -61.25 -81.68 -44.91
CA ALA A 30 -59.86 -81.68 -45.37
C ALA A 30 -59.02 -82.60 -44.47
N PRO A 31 -58.12 -83.43 -45.02
CA PRO A 31 -57.32 -84.35 -44.23
C PRO A 31 -56.62 -83.57 -43.13
N ARG A 32 -56.76 -84.02 -41.87
CA ARG A 32 -56.07 -83.44 -40.71
C ARG A 32 -54.57 -83.51 -40.99
N ASN A 33 -54.01 -82.41 -41.48
CA ASN A 33 -52.59 -82.29 -41.72
C ASN A 33 -51.91 -82.12 -40.36
N PHE A 34 -51.59 -83.25 -39.73
CA PHE A 34 -51.01 -83.36 -38.37
C PHE A 34 -49.78 -82.48 -38.21
N GLU A 35 -48.99 -82.32 -39.28
CA GLU A 35 -47.84 -81.43 -39.35
C GLU A 35 -48.25 -79.95 -39.23
N ALA A 36 -49.30 -79.52 -39.92
CA ALA A 36 -49.78 -78.14 -39.84
C ALA A 36 -50.32 -77.79 -38.43
N GLU A 37 -50.91 -78.75 -37.71
CA GLU A 37 -51.39 -78.53 -36.34
C GLU A 37 -50.24 -78.53 -35.32
N LYS A 38 -49.21 -79.36 -35.53
CA LYS A 38 -47.96 -79.36 -34.76
C LYS A 38 -47.23 -78.01 -34.92
N VAL A 39 -47.07 -77.54 -36.16
CA VAL A 39 -46.46 -76.23 -36.46
C VAL A 39 -47.24 -75.08 -35.84
N LYS A 40 -48.59 -75.12 -35.85
CA LYS A 40 -49.42 -74.11 -35.16
C LYS A 40 -49.18 -74.11 -33.64
N LYS A 41 -49.11 -75.28 -33.01
CA LYS A 41 -48.81 -75.39 -31.57
C LYS A 41 -47.43 -74.84 -31.24
N GLU A 42 -46.41 -75.18 -32.02
CA GLU A 42 -45.05 -74.63 -31.88
C GLU A 42 -45.02 -73.12 -32.08
N LEU A 43 -45.74 -72.59 -33.09
CA LEU A 43 -45.88 -71.16 -33.32
C LEU A 43 -46.53 -70.45 -32.12
N THR A 44 -47.57 -71.03 -31.52
CA THR A 44 -48.19 -70.45 -30.32
C THR A 44 -47.25 -70.49 -29.11
N LYS A 45 -46.44 -71.54 -28.96
CA LYS A 45 -45.43 -71.65 -27.90
C LYS A 45 -44.33 -70.60 -28.09
N CYS A 46 -43.80 -70.46 -29.29
CA CYS A 46 -42.82 -69.42 -29.65
C CYS A 46 -43.38 -68.01 -29.44
N LYS A 47 -44.65 -67.76 -29.80
CA LYS A 47 -45.31 -66.45 -29.54
C LYS A 47 -45.43 -66.14 -28.05
N LYS A 48 -45.78 -67.13 -27.22
CA LYS A 48 -45.84 -66.97 -25.76
C LYS A 48 -44.45 -66.71 -25.15
N GLN A 49 -43.43 -67.43 -25.61
CA GLN A 49 -42.04 -67.21 -25.19
C GLN A 49 -41.52 -65.83 -25.60
N LEU A 50 -41.79 -65.41 -26.84
CA LEU A 50 -41.42 -64.06 -27.30
C LEU A 50 -42.11 -62.97 -26.48
N ALA A 51 -43.38 -63.18 -26.12
CA ALA A 51 -44.11 -62.25 -25.26
C ALA A 51 -43.55 -62.20 -23.83
N SER A 52 -43.11 -63.32 -23.26
CA SER A 52 -42.50 -63.34 -21.93
C SER A 52 -41.11 -62.68 -21.93
N GLU A 53 -40.29 -62.96 -22.95
CA GLU A 53 -38.97 -62.33 -23.11
C GLU A 53 -39.08 -60.82 -23.36
N LYS A 54 -40.02 -60.36 -24.18
CA LYS A 54 -40.29 -58.93 -24.36
C LYS A 54 -40.67 -58.23 -23.05
N ARG A 55 -41.45 -58.89 -22.19
CA ARG A 55 -41.80 -58.36 -20.85
C ARG A 55 -40.57 -58.31 -19.93
N LYS A 56 -39.70 -59.33 -19.95
CA LYS A 56 -38.44 -59.33 -19.19
C LYS A 56 -37.52 -58.19 -19.65
N TYR A 57 -37.34 -58.06 -20.97
CA TYR A 57 -36.52 -56.99 -21.56
C TYR A 57 -37.06 -55.60 -21.21
N SER A 58 -38.37 -55.37 -21.31
CA SER A 58 -38.97 -54.09 -20.92
C SER A 58 -38.75 -53.75 -19.44
N ARG A 59 -38.82 -54.74 -18.53
CA ARG A 59 -38.50 -54.54 -17.11
C ARG A 59 -37.03 -54.22 -16.90
N LEU A 60 -36.14 -54.91 -17.61
CA LEU A 60 -34.70 -54.67 -17.52
C LEU A 60 -34.34 -53.27 -18.06
N GLN A 61 -34.94 -52.87 -19.18
CA GLN A 61 -34.75 -51.55 -19.78
C GLN A 61 -35.23 -50.44 -18.84
N LYS A 62 -36.36 -50.64 -18.15
CA LYS A 62 -36.83 -49.69 -17.14
C LYS A 62 -35.80 -49.54 -16.01
N LYS A 63 -35.33 -50.65 -15.43
CA LYS A 63 -34.29 -50.62 -14.38
C LYS A 63 -33.02 -49.91 -14.84
N HIS A 64 -32.56 -50.20 -16.06
CA HIS A 64 -31.38 -49.56 -16.63
C HIS A 64 -31.57 -48.04 -16.80
N ASN A 65 -32.74 -47.61 -17.28
CA ASN A 65 -33.06 -46.19 -17.39
C ASN A 65 -33.13 -45.51 -16.01
N ASP A 66 -33.69 -46.18 -15.01
CA ASP A 66 -33.74 -45.69 -13.63
C ASP A 66 -32.31 -45.55 -13.06
N GLU A 67 -31.42 -46.52 -13.32
CA GLU A 67 -29.99 -46.48 -12.95
C GLU A 67 -29.23 -45.34 -13.63
N ILE A 68 -29.45 -45.11 -14.94
CA ILE A 68 -28.86 -43.97 -15.66
C ILE A 68 -29.31 -42.65 -15.02
N GLY A 69 -30.60 -42.52 -14.69
CA GLY A 69 -31.14 -41.35 -14.03
C GLY A 69 -30.49 -41.10 -12.67
N LEU A 70 -30.30 -42.16 -11.88
CA LEU A 70 -29.63 -42.07 -10.58
C LEU A 70 -28.16 -41.66 -10.73
N LEU A 71 -27.44 -42.23 -11.68
CA LEU A 71 -26.05 -41.85 -11.96
C LEU A 71 -25.92 -40.40 -12.43
N ALA A 72 -26.85 -39.93 -13.27
CA ALA A 72 -26.88 -38.53 -13.71
C ALA A 72 -27.11 -37.57 -12.54
N LEU A 73 -28.01 -37.93 -11.61
CA LEU A 73 -28.25 -37.14 -10.40
C LEU A 73 -27.01 -37.10 -9.50
N ASN A 74 -26.38 -38.25 -9.25
CA ASN A 74 -25.16 -38.33 -8.44
C ASN A 74 -24.02 -37.49 -9.04
N LYS A 75 -23.85 -37.56 -10.37
CA LYS A 75 -22.88 -36.72 -11.08
C LYS A 75 -23.17 -35.24 -10.85
N ALA A 76 -24.42 -34.80 -11.01
CA ALA A 76 -24.79 -33.40 -10.81
C ALA A 76 -24.52 -32.91 -9.37
N VAL A 77 -24.78 -33.77 -8.36
CA VAL A 77 -24.47 -33.46 -6.96
C VAL A 77 -22.97 -33.31 -6.74
N LEU A 78 -22.17 -34.24 -7.27
CA LEU A 78 -20.70 -34.19 -7.17
C LEU A 78 -20.12 -32.95 -7.88
N ASP A 79 -20.60 -32.65 -9.09
CA ASP A 79 -20.17 -31.47 -9.84
C ASP A 79 -20.45 -30.17 -9.06
N ASN A 80 -21.64 -30.06 -8.45
CA ASN A 80 -21.96 -28.92 -7.62
C ASN A 80 -21.10 -28.85 -6.34
N HIS A 81 -20.83 -29.99 -5.71
CA HIS A 81 -19.94 -30.05 -4.53
C HIS A 81 -18.52 -29.60 -4.88
N MET A 82 -17.96 -30.10 -5.98
CA MET A 82 -16.64 -29.67 -6.48
C MET A 82 -16.59 -28.17 -6.79
N ARG A 83 -17.66 -27.64 -7.40
CA ARG A 83 -17.75 -26.19 -7.68
C ARG A 83 -17.72 -25.38 -6.38
N LEU A 84 -18.49 -25.77 -5.37
CA LEU A 84 -18.51 -25.10 -4.08
C LEU A 84 -17.15 -25.16 -3.38
N LEU A 85 -16.50 -26.33 -3.38
CA LEU A 85 -15.16 -26.49 -2.83
C LEU A 85 -14.15 -25.59 -3.54
N THR A 86 -14.21 -25.53 -4.87
CA THR A 86 -13.31 -24.69 -5.67
C THR A 86 -13.53 -23.20 -5.38
N MET A 87 -14.79 -22.77 -5.21
CA MET A 87 -15.09 -21.40 -4.80
C MET A 87 -14.49 -21.08 -3.42
N ALA A 88 -14.69 -21.95 -2.44
CA ALA A 88 -14.14 -21.75 -1.09
C ALA A 88 -12.60 -21.68 -1.11
N HIS A 89 -11.93 -22.58 -1.82
CA HIS A 89 -10.47 -22.56 -1.96
C HIS A 89 -9.98 -21.29 -2.64
N ASN A 90 -10.67 -20.83 -3.69
CA ASN A 90 -10.30 -19.59 -4.38
C ASN A 90 -10.46 -18.35 -3.48
N GLU A 91 -11.49 -18.32 -2.63
CA GLU A 91 -11.68 -17.25 -1.64
C GLU A 91 -10.55 -17.24 -0.60
N GLU A 92 -10.20 -18.40 -0.05
CA GLU A 92 -9.08 -18.55 0.88
C GLU A 92 -7.75 -18.12 0.25
N ILE A 93 -7.45 -18.60 -0.95
CA ILE A 93 -6.26 -18.20 -1.72
C ILE A 93 -6.26 -16.69 -1.95
N GLY A 94 -7.41 -16.10 -2.29
CA GLY A 94 -7.57 -14.66 -2.47
C GLY A 94 -7.29 -13.88 -1.18
N PHE A 95 -7.76 -14.37 -0.03
CA PHE A 95 -7.47 -13.78 1.27
C PHE A 95 -5.97 -13.81 1.58
N MET A 96 -5.33 -14.97 1.42
CA MET A 96 -3.90 -15.13 1.68
C MET A 96 -3.03 -14.27 0.75
N ARG A 97 -3.43 -14.08 -0.51
CA ARG A 97 -2.74 -13.17 -1.43
C ARG A 97 -2.81 -11.71 -0.97
N ARG A 98 -3.99 -11.25 -0.53
CA ARG A 98 -4.18 -9.88 -0.01
C ARG A 98 -3.37 -9.63 1.25
N GLU A 99 -3.30 -10.60 2.17
CA GLU A 99 -2.44 -10.48 3.36
C GLU A 99 -0.96 -10.40 2.98
N ARG A 100 -0.50 -11.32 2.11
CA ARG A 100 0.89 -11.29 1.64
C ARG A 100 1.24 -9.95 0.97
N GLU A 101 0.32 -9.38 0.20
CA GLU A 101 0.52 -8.07 -0.43
C GLU A 101 0.63 -6.94 0.60
N ARG A 102 -0.23 -6.94 1.62
CA ARG A 102 -0.12 -5.98 2.74
C ARG A 102 1.23 -6.09 3.46
N GLU A 103 1.66 -7.31 3.76
CA GLU A 103 2.96 -7.55 4.39
C GLU A 103 4.12 -7.11 3.50
N ALA A 104 4.05 -7.37 2.19
CA ALA A 104 5.06 -6.94 1.24
C ALA A 104 5.17 -5.40 1.12
N ILE A 105 4.05 -4.68 1.30
CA ILE A 105 4.09 -3.21 1.40
C ILE A 105 4.80 -2.79 2.69
N LYS A 106 4.41 -3.34 3.85
CA LYS A 106 5.05 -3.03 5.14
C LYS A 106 6.56 -3.29 5.13
N VAL A 107 6.99 -4.42 4.54
CA VAL A 107 8.41 -4.76 4.42
C VAL A 107 9.14 -3.72 3.57
N ARG A 108 8.56 -3.29 2.44
CA ARG A 108 9.15 -2.24 1.61
C ARG A 108 9.28 -0.91 2.35
N ASP A 109 8.25 -0.52 3.10
CA ASP A 109 8.26 0.72 3.87
C ASP A 109 9.33 0.69 4.97
N LEU A 110 9.43 -0.42 5.71
CA LEU A 110 10.47 -0.60 6.71
C LEU A 110 11.87 -0.59 6.09
N GLN A 111 12.06 -1.20 4.92
CA GLN A 111 13.33 -1.15 4.20
C GLN A 111 13.70 0.26 3.73
N ALA A 112 12.73 1.11 3.41
CA ALA A 112 12.97 2.52 3.10
C ALA A 112 13.39 3.30 4.35
N GLN A 113 12.69 3.10 5.48
CA GLN A 113 13.03 3.74 6.76
C GLN A 113 14.43 3.37 7.24
N VAL A 114 14.80 2.09 7.16
CA VAL A 114 16.15 1.63 7.54
C VAL A 114 17.23 2.29 6.69
N ARG A 115 16.98 2.52 5.40
CA ARG A 115 17.93 3.23 4.53
C ARG A 115 18.12 4.69 4.95
N ILE A 116 17.03 5.41 5.21
CA ILE A 116 17.07 6.80 5.67
C ILE A 116 17.86 6.90 6.98
N LEU A 117 17.56 6.04 7.95
CA LEU A 117 18.26 6.03 9.24
C LEU A 117 19.76 5.71 9.11
N ALA A 118 20.14 4.84 8.16
CA ALA A 118 21.54 4.54 7.89
C ALA A 118 22.27 5.78 7.34
N GLU A 119 21.66 6.49 6.39
CA GLU A 119 22.21 7.72 5.81
C GLU A 119 22.37 8.83 6.87
N GLU A 120 21.36 9.01 7.74
CA GLU A 120 21.43 9.97 8.85
C GLU A 120 22.56 9.63 9.84
N ASN A 121 22.75 8.34 10.13
CA ASN A 121 23.83 7.89 11.01
C ASN A 121 25.21 8.18 10.41
N ASP A 122 25.39 7.95 9.11
CA ASP A 122 26.63 8.26 8.39
C ASP A 122 26.90 9.77 8.38
N GLN A 123 25.88 10.59 8.11
CA GLN A 123 25.98 12.05 8.19
C GLN A 123 26.37 12.53 9.58
N ASN A 124 25.74 11.98 10.63
CA ASN A 124 26.09 12.31 12.01
C ASN A 124 27.55 11.96 12.34
N ALA A 125 28.06 10.83 11.84
CA ALA A 125 29.46 10.45 12.03
C ALA A 125 30.43 11.46 11.40
N ILE A 126 30.11 11.96 10.20
CA ILE A 126 30.89 12.99 9.50
C ILE A 126 30.89 14.30 10.30
N VAL A 127 29.71 14.80 10.67
CA VAL A 127 29.56 16.05 11.44
C VAL A 127 30.32 15.98 12.76
N GLN A 128 30.27 14.85 13.48
CA GLN A 128 31.01 14.66 14.72
C GLN A 128 32.53 14.70 14.50
N LYS A 129 33.03 14.13 13.41
CA LYS A 129 34.46 14.16 13.06
C LYS A 129 34.92 15.57 12.72
N GLU A 130 34.13 16.32 11.96
CA GLU A 130 34.42 17.73 11.64
C GLU A 130 34.41 18.60 12.89
N ARG A 131 33.44 18.42 13.78
CA ARG A 131 33.35 19.14 15.05
C ARG A 131 34.60 18.94 15.91
N LYS A 132 35.06 17.70 16.09
CA LYS A 132 36.31 17.38 16.81
C LYS A 132 37.53 18.04 16.17
N THR A 133 37.55 18.12 14.84
CA THR A 133 38.66 18.74 14.10
C THR A 133 38.64 20.26 14.29
N ASN A 134 37.48 20.89 14.19
CA ASN A 134 37.29 22.31 14.45
C ASN A 134 37.66 22.68 15.89
N GLU A 135 37.27 21.88 16.88
CA GLU A 135 37.65 22.11 18.28
C GLU A 135 39.17 22.12 18.49
N LYS A 136 39.89 21.20 17.83
CA LYS A 136 41.36 21.15 17.85
C LYS A 136 41.97 22.39 17.19
N LEU A 137 41.48 22.77 16.01
CA LEU A 137 41.96 23.96 15.29
C LEU A 137 41.71 25.24 16.08
N GLN A 138 40.51 25.40 16.65
CA GLN A 138 40.20 26.54 17.52
C GLN A 138 41.11 26.60 18.74
N LYS A 139 41.44 25.44 19.35
CA LYS A 139 42.40 25.39 20.45
C LYS A 139 43.79 25.84 20.00
N GLN A 140 44.28 25.33 18.87
CA GLN A 140 45.58 25.73 18.31
C GLN A 140 45.63 27.23 18.00
N VAL A 141 44.58 27.79 17.39
CA VAL A 141 44.48 29.22 17.12
C VAL A 141 44.54 30.05 18.40
N ARG A 142 43.83 29.63 19.46
CA ARG A 142 43.90 30.30 20.76
C ARG A 142 45.30 30.22 21.39
N ASP A 143 45.93 29.05 21.34
CA ASP A 143 47.25 28.86 21.92
C ASP A 143 48.33 29.68 21.17
N LEU A 144 48.27 29.73 19.84
CA LEU A 144 49.14 30.57 19.02
C LEU A 144 48.93 32.06 19.30
N ARG A 145 47.67 32.53 19.43
CA ARG A 145 47.36 33.92 19.80
C ARG A 145 48.01 34.29 21.14
N ARG A 146 47.87 33.45 22.16
CA ARG A 146 48.54 33.67 23.46
C ARG A 146 50.06 33.75 23.33
N GLN A 147 50.67 32.89 22.51
CA GLN A 147 52.12 32.93 22.29
C GLN A 147 52.56 34.24 21.62
N VAL A 148 51.82 34.71 20.60
CA VAL A 148 52.10 35.99 19.94
C VAL A 148 52.01 37.14 20.94
N LEU A 149 50.95 37.19 21.76
CA LEU A 149 50.81 38.22 22.79
C LEU A 149 51.93 38.20 23.83
N ALA A 150 52.34 37.01 24.27
CA ALA A 150 53.43 36.86 25.22
C ALA A 150 54.78 37.34 24.65
N VAL A 151 55.01 37.15 23.34
CA VAL A 151 56.20 37.69 22.66
C VAL A 151 56.11 39.20 22.52
N GLU A 152 54.96 39.73 22.11
CA GLU A 152 54.75 41.17 21.90
C GLU A 152 54.84 41.99 23.20
N GLN A 153 54.33 41.48 24.33
CA GLN A 153 54.41 42.15 25.63
C GLN A 153 55.85 42.25 26.16
N GLY A 154 56.78 41.45 25.64
CA GLY A 154 58.17 41.43 26.10
C GLY A 154 58.30 41.05 27.58
N ARG A 155 59.50 41.26 28.15
CA ARG A 155 59.79 40.89 29.56
C ARG A 155 59.29 41.91 30.59
N ASN A 156 58.79 43.06 30.17
CA ASN A 156 58.56 44.22 31.05
C ASN A 156 57.12 44.34 31.58
N GLU A 157 56.23 43.37 31.30
CA GLU A 157 54.83 43.33 31.78
C GLU A 157 53.98 44.57 31.42
N GLU A 158 54.47 45.49 30.59
CA GLU A 158 53.69 46.66 30.18
C GLU A 158 52.56 46.24 29.22
N PRO A 159 51.31 46.69 29.45
CA PRO A 159 50.21 46.42 28.55
C PRO A 159 50.51 46.97 27.17
N LEU A 160 50.20 46.19 26.13
CA LEU A 160 50.38 46.62 24.75
C LEU A 160 49.60 47.92 24.49
N PRO A 161 50.17 48.89 23.73
CA PRO A 161 49.54 50.20 23.54
C PRO A 161 48.11 50.14 22.99
N TRP A 162 47.79 49.12 22.19
CA TRP A 162 46.45 48.91 21.63
C TRP A 162 45.43 48.33 22.64
N ARG A 163 45.86 47.93 23.84
CA ARG A 163 45.01 47.52 24.98
C ARG A 163 44.68 48.68 25.92
N LEU A 164 45.28 49.84 25.71
CA LEU A 164 45.09 51.03 26.54
C LEU A 164 44.22 52.05 25.82
N CYS A 165 43.35 52.73 26.58
CA CYS A 165 42.65 53.89 26.08
C CYS A 165 43.66 55.04 25.87
N GLN A 166 43.73 55.61 24.67
CA GLN A 166 44.67 56.71 24.40
C GLN A 166 44.32 58.04 25.10
N ILE A 167 43.16 58.09 25.80
CA ILE A 167 42.71 59.28 26.55
C ILE A 167 43.03 59.15 28.03
N CYS A 168 42.55 58.10 28.70
CA CYS A 168 42.78 57.90 30.14
C CYS A 168 43.98 57.00 30.46
N GLN A 169 44.59 56.35 29.45
CA GLN A 169 45.70 55.41 29.56
C GLN A 169 45.40 54.14 30.38
N ASP A 170 44.14 53.93 30.77
CA ASP A 170 43.70 52.71 31.43
C ASP A 170 43.50 51.56 30.44
N GLU A 171 43.73 50.34 30.91
CA GLU A 171 43.45 49.12 30.17
C GLU A 171 41.96 48.94 29.92
N PHE A 172 41.63 48.55 28.69
CA PHE A 172 40.28 48.22 28.27
C PHE A 172 39.72 46.99 29.00
N GLY A 173 38.44 47.04 29.39
CA GLY A 173 37.75 45.98 30.13
C GLY A 173 36.44 45.56 29.47
N GLN A 174 36.00 44.31 29.66
CA GLN A 174 34.85 43.71 28.95
C GLN A 174 33.48 44.36 29.25
N GLU A 175 33.35 45.01 30.40
CA GLU A 175 32.09 45.56 30.91
C GLU A 175 32.27 46.98 31.50
N GLY A 176 31.16 47.72 31.56
CA GLY A 176 31.11 49.07 32.13
C GLY A 176 31.88 50.13 31.32
N ASP A 177 32.36 51.15 32.02
CA ASP A 177 32.99 52.34 31.41
C ASP A 177 34.37 52.07 30.80
N ARG A 178 35.00 50.94 31.14
CA ARG A 178 36.27 50.51 30.52
C ARG A 178 36.08 49.80 29.17
N THR A 179 34.85 49.65 28.70
CA THR A 179 34.58 49.02 27.40
C THR A 179 35.13 49.83 26.22
N PRO A 180 36.08 49.32 25.42
CA PRO A 180 36.51 49.93 24.16
C PRO A 180 35.36 49.99 23.18
N ARG A 181 35.11 51.19 22.68
CA ARG A 181 34.10 51.51 21.68
C ARG A 181 34.75 52.13 20.47
N VAL A 182 34.28 51.74 19.28
CA VAL A 182 34.78 52.26 18.01
C VAL A 182 33.95 53.48 17.62
N LEU A 183 34.59 54.64 17.49
CA LEU A 183 33.98 55.84 16.93
C LEU A 183 33.76 55.66 15.42
N HIS A 184 32.88 56.45 14.79
CA HIS A 184 32.59 56.33 13.36
C HIS A 184 33.82 56.53 12.45
N CYS A 185 34.83 57.26 12.94
CA CYS A 185 36.10 57.46 12.26
C CYS A 185 37.07 56.25 12.39
N GLY A 186 36.73 55.23 13.18
CA GLY A 186 37.54 54.02 13.43
C GLY A 186 38.42 54.07 14.67
N HIS A 187 38.57 55.23 15.32
CA HIS A 187 39.34 55.36 16.57
C HIS A 187 38.64 54.64 17.73
N THR A 188 39.42 54.02 18.62
CA THR A 188 38.89 53.27 19.77
C THR A 188 39.23 53.96 21.09
N ILE A 189 38.22 54.27 21.91
CA ILE A 189 38.35 54.82 23.27
C ILE A 189 37.34 54.16 24.22
N CYS A 190 37.55 54.29 25.53
CA CYS A 190 36.67 53.65 26.50
C CYS A 190 35.34 54.40 26.62
N LEU A 191 34.26 53.67 26.94
CA LEU A 191 32.93 54.25 27.12
C LEU A 191 32.91 55.40 28.14
N GLY A 192 33.69 55.32 29.22
CA GLY A 192 33.81 56.40 30.20
C GLY A 192 34.40 57.69 29.61
N CYS A 193 35.44 57.56 28.78
CA CYS A 193 36.01 58.70 28.06
C CYS A 193 35.00 59.27 27.06
N ILE A 194 34.25 58.44 26.35
CA ILE A 194 33.16 58.89 25.45
C ILE A 194 32.13 59.71 26.22
N LYS A 195 31.62 59.20 27.34
CA LYS A 195 30.66 59.91 28.20
C LYS A 195 31.19 61.26 28.69
N THR A 196 32.50 61.35 28.90
CA THR A 196 33.15 62.57 29.40
C THR A 196 33.31 63.63 28.31
N ILE A 197 33.60 63.21 27.06
CA ILE A 197 33.85 64.14 25.94
C ILE A 197 32.60 64.44 25.11
N ALA A 198 31.57 63.60 25.20
CA ALA A 198 30.29 63.80 24.52
C ALA A 198 29.64 65.09 24.99
N ARG A 199 29.12 65.87 24.04
CA ARG A 199 28.24 67.01 24.26
C ARG A 199 26.78 66.56 24.07
N TYR A 200 25.85 67.47 24.30
CA TYR A 200 24.41 67.16 24.31
C TYR A 200 23.94 66.51 23.00
N ASP A 201 24.44 66.97 21.86
CA ASP A 201 23.98 66.62 20.51
C ASP A 201 25.11 66.10 19.60
N TYR A 202 26.35 66.09 20.06
CA TYR A 202 27.48 65.62 19.27
C TYR A 202 28.67 65.16 20.10
N LEU A 203 29.54 64.37 19.47
CA LEU A 203 30.88 64.04 19.94
C LEU A 203 31.87 64.37 18.83
N ALA A 204 32.94 65.10 19.16
CA ALA A 204 34.07 65.26 18.27
C ALA A 204 35.15 64.24 18.66
N CYS A 205 35.61 63.44 17.69
CA CYS A 205 36.70 62.51 17.93
C CYS A 205 37.95 63.29 18.42
N PRO A 206 38.60 62.86 19.52
CA PRO A 206 39.73 63.60 20.09
C PRO A 206 41.00 63.53 19.22
N PHE A 207 41.05 62.65 18.22
CA PHE A 207 42.23 62.43 17.38
C PHE A 207 42.16 63.17 16.04
N ASP A 208 41.04 63.06 15.32
CA ASP A 208 40.84 63.61 13.98
C ASP A 208 39.76 64.70 13.91
N ARG A 209 39.07 64.96 15.02
CA ARG A 209 38.01 65.97 15.17
C ARG A 209 36.80 65.77 14.27
N ILE A 210 36.62 64.58 13.71
CA ILE A 210 35.39 64.23 12.99
C ILE A 210 34.21 64.30 13.97
N ILE A 211 33.19 65.06 13.58
CA ILE A 211 31.97 65.28 14.37
C ILE A 211 31.00 64.14 14.12
N ILE A 212 30.51 63.56 15.21
CA ILE A 212 29.52 62.49 15.24
C ILE A 212 28.30 63.05 15.95
N HIS A 213 27.20 63.23 15.23
CA HIS A 213 25.95 63.65 15.82
C HIS A 213 25.36 62.52 16.67
N LEU A 214 24.96 62.85 17.88
CA LEU A 214 24.32 61.92 18.81
C LEU A 214 22.82 62.17 18.73
N ASP A 215 22.08 61.19 18.23
CA ASP A 215 20.61 61.21 18.27
C ASP A 215 20.11 60.92 19.70
N GLU A 216 18.80 60.83 19.91
CA GLU A 216 18.17 60.47 21.21
C GLU A 216 18.44 59.00 21.64
N ILE A 217 19.47 58.35 21.08
CA ILE A 217 19.88 56.96 21.34
C ILE A 217 20.94 56.96 22.46
N PRO A 218 20.89 56.01 23.42
CA PRO A 218 21.93 55.88 24.44
C PRO A 218 23.33 55.73 23.82
N ILE A 219 24.31 56.43 24.39
CA ILE A 219 25.71 56.45 23.91
C ILE A 219 26.29 55.03 23.80
N GLU A 220 25.90 54.11 24.69
CA GLU A 220 26.30 52.70 24.69
C GLU A 220 25.90 51.93 23.43
N GLU A 221 24.85 52.37 22.74
CA GLU A 221 24.30 51.74 21.55
C GLU A 221 24.80 52.43 20.28
N VAL A 222 25.12 53.73 20.35
CA VAL A 222 25.69 54.51 19.24
C VAL A 222 27.04 53.94 18.81
N PHE A 223 27.91 53.61 19.76
CA PHE A 223 29.27 53.16 19.45
C PHE A 223 29.44 51.66 19.70
N PRO A 224 29.73 50.84 18.67
CA PRO A 224 29.88 49.41 18.82
C PRO A 224 31.11 49.06 19.67
N LYS A 225 30.99 47.98 20.43
CA LYS A 225 32.10 47.37 21.17
C LYS A 225 33.20 46.91 20.22
N ASN A 226 34.47 47.21 20.53
CA ASN A 226 35.59 46.69 19.77
C ASN A 226 36.01 45.30 20.29
N TYR A 227 35.47 44.24 19.69
CA TYR A 227 35.78 42.86 20.09
C TYR A 227 37.20 42.40 19.78
N LEU A 228 37.91 43.07 18.86
CA LEU A 228 39.31 42.78 18.57
C LEU A 228 40.23 43.12 19.75
N VAL A 229 39.79 43.99 20.65
CA VAL A 229 40.53 44.36 21.85
C VAL A 229 40.24 43.40 23.01
N TYR A 230 39.07 42.73 23.01
CA TYR A 230 38.65 41.78 24.04
C TYR A 230 39.12 40.34 23.82
N ASP A 231 39.11 39.86 22.58
CA ASP A 231 39.28 38.44 22.22
C ASP A 231 40.71 38.08 21.77
N MET A 232 41.72 38.79 22.28
CA MET A 232 43.14 38.53 22.01
C MET A 232 43.73 37.63 23.10
#